data_AF-A0A7V4UL13-F1
#
_entry.id   AF-A0A7V4UL13-F1
#
_cell.length_a   1.000
_cell.length_b   1.000
_cell.length_c   1.000
_cell.angle_alpha   90.00
_cell.angle_beta   90.00
_cell.angle_gamma   90.00
#
_symmetry.space_group_name_H-M   'P 1'
#
loop_
_entity.id
_entity.type
_entity.pdbx_description
1 polymer ?
#
loop_
_entity_poly.entity_id
_entity_poly.type
_entity_poly.pdbx_seq_one_letter_code
_entity_poly.pdbx_strand_id
1 'polypeptide(L)'
;MKPILYTIGTSTRPLDEFLTLLKAYGIEAAVDVRSFPVSRFPHFSKEFLEKHLPLEGILYFYLGKELGGFRKGGYAAHRRSELFKRGIEQLERVARQRKSVFFCSERFPWRCHRRWIAEELMERGWEVIHILEEGRVWIPKG
;
A
#
# COMPACT_ATOMS: atom_id res chain seq x y z
N MET A 1 -14.84 16.09 5.39
CA MET A 1 -14.00 15.54 4.31
C MET A 1 -13.71 14.07 4.61
N LYS A 2 -13.67 13.21 3.60
CA LYS A 2 -13.25 11.82 3.78
C LYS A 2 -11.75 11.77 4.09
N PRO A 3 -11.28 10.91 5.01
CA PRO A 3 -9.85 10.72 5.22
C PRO A 3 -9.24 10.06 3.97
N ILE A 4 -8.04 10.50 3.59
CA ILE A 4 -7.36 10.06 2.36
C ILE A 4 -6.31 8.99 2.69
N LEU A 5 -6.25 7.95 1.86
CA LEU A 5 -5.23 6.90 1.95
C LEU A 5 -4.65 6.62 0.56
N TYR A 6 -3.32 6.73 0.42
CA TYR A 6 -2.66 6.59 -0.86
C TYR A 6 -2.28 5.14 -1.15
N THR A 7 -2.07 4.81 -2.43
CA THR A 7 -1.56 3.49 -2.82
C THR A 7 -0.64 3.57 -4.01
N ILE A 8 0.44 2.77 -4.00
CA ILE A 8 1.46 2.78 -5.05
C ILE A 8 1.94 1.36 -5.36
N GLY A 9 2.38 1.13 -6.60
CA GLY A 9 3.03 -0.11 -7.01
C GLY A 9 4.53 0.08 -7.15
N THR A 10 5.33 -0.81 -6.56
CA THR A 10 6.80 -0.72 -6.69
C THR A 10 7.25 -1.00 -8.13
N SER A 11 6.65 -2.01 -8.78
CA SER A 11 6.94 -2.39 -10.17
C SER A 11 8.46 -2.54 -10.39
N THR A 12 8.97 -2.01 -11.49
CA THR A 12 10.39 -1.94 -11.84
C THR A 12 10.99 -0.55 -11.55
N ARG A 13 10.34 0.25 -10.68
CA ARG A 13 10.79 1.63 -10.43
C ARG A 13 12.20 1.64 -9.80
N PRO A 14 13.06 2.57 -10.22
CA PRO A 14 14.21 2.98 -9.43
C PRO A 14 13.81 3.43 -8.01
N LEU A 15 14.73 3.30 -7.05
CA LEU A 15 14.46 3.67 -5.65
C LEU A 15 14.23 5.18 -5.50
N ASP A 16 15.04 5.99 -6.16
CA ASP A 16 14.94 7.46 -6.19
C ASP A 16 13.59 7.90 -6.75
N GLU A 17 13.11 7.28 -7.83
CA GLU A 17 11.78 7.54 -8.38
C GLU A 17 10.69 7.23 -7.33
N PHE A 18 10.77 6.07 -6.68
CA PHE A 18 9.81 5.68 -5.64
C PHE A 18 9.80 6.67 -4.47
N LEU A 19 10.97 7.04 -3.95
CA LEU A 19 11.11 8.01 -2.86
C LEU A 19 10.62 9.40 -3.27
N THR A 20 10.89 9.82 -4.51
CA THR A 20 10.42 11.10 -5.06
C THR A 20 8.89 11.14 -5.07
N LEU A 21 8.24 10.07 -5.52
CA LEU A 21 6.78 9.97 -5.47
C LEU A 21 6.26 10.02 -4.04
N LEU A 22 6.86 9.28 -3.09
CA LEU A 22 6.41 9.36 -1.69
C LEU A 22 6.53 10.77 -1.11
N LYS A 23 7.64 11.46 -1.39
CA LYS A 23 7.88 12.84 -0.94
C LYS A 23 6.93 13.84 -1.59
N ALA A 24 6.68 13.74 -2.89
CA ALA A 24 5.79 14.63 -3.63
C ALA A 24 4.35 14.62 -3.07
N TYR A 25 3.89 13.47 -2.57
CA TYR A 25 2.57 13.34 -1.91
C TYR A 25 2.63 13.59 -0.40
N GLY A 26 3.81 13.84 0.17
CA GLY A 26 4.03 14.09 1.60
C GLY A 26 3.77 12.86 2.47
N ILE A 27 4.06 11.67 1.96
CA ILE A 27 3.85 10.41 2.67
C ILE A 27 4.79 10.31 3.86
N GLU A 28 4.23 9.98 5.02
CA GLU A 28 4.96 9.80 6.29
C GLU A 28 5.04 8.33 6.72
N ALA A 29 4.17 7.48 6.18
CA ALA A 29 4.14 6.05 6.49
C ALA A 29 3.87 5.21 5.23
N ALA A 30 4.69 4.18 5.03
CA ALA A 30 4.56 3.21 3.95
C ALA A 30 4.22 1.83 4.53
N VAL A 31 3.09 1.27 4.07
CA VAL A 31 2.56 -0.01 4.51
C VAL A 31 2.73 -1.06 3.42
N ASP A 32 3.65 -2.00 3.62
CA ASP A 32 3.89 -3.11 2.71
C ASP A 32 2.83 -4.19 2.89
N VAL A 33 2.02 -4.41 1.84
CA VAL A 33 0.97 -5.44 1.82
C VAL A 33 1.34 -6.62 0.90
N ARG A 34 2.62 -6.85 0.60
CA ARG A 34 3.07 -8.02 -0.16
C ARG A 34 3.08 -9.26 0.73
N SER A 35 2.52 -10.37 0.27
CA SER A 35 2.60 -11.65 1.01
C SER A 35 4.02 -12.10 1.27
N PHE A 36 4.90 -11.85 0.29
CA PHE A 36 6.31 -12.15 0.33
C PHE A 36 7.04 -10.87 -0.06
N PRO A 37 7.56 -10.08 0.89
CA PRO A 37 8.18 -8.79 0.62
C PRO A 37 9.63 -8.94 0.13
N VAL A 38 9.85 -9.90 -0.76
CA VAL A 38 11.09 -10.15 -1.49
C VAL A 38 10.97 -9.57 -2.90
N SER A 39 12.09 -9.21 -3.51
CA SER A 39 12.10 -8.58 -4.84
C SER A 39 13.37 -8.92 -5.61
N ARG A 40 13.27 -9.01 -6.94
CA ARG A 40 14.45 -9.07 -7.83
C ARG A 40 15.22 -7.75 -7.86
N PHE A 41 14.56 -6.66 -7.47
CA PHE A 41 15.15 -5.35 -7.24
C PHE A 41 15.48 -5.22 -5.75
N PRO A 42 16.77 -5.30 -5.35
CA PRO A 42 17.15 -5.38 -3.94
C PRO A 42 16.65 -4.23 -3.08
N HIS A 43 16.51 -3.04 -3.67
CA HIS A 43 15.97 -1.84 -3.02
C HIS A 43 14.49 -1.94 -2.64
N PHE A 44 13.78 -2.96 -3.12
CA PHE A 44 12.42 -3.29 -2.69
C PHE A 44 12.34 -4.55 -1.83
N SER A 45 13.45 -5.08 -1.31
CA SER A 45 13.39 -6.09 -0.24
C SER A 45 12.84 -5.44 1.05
N LYS A 46 12.16 -6.24 1.90
CA LYS A 46 11.69 -5.77 3.20
C LYS A 46 12.83 -5.18 4.02
N GLU A 47 13.95 -5.90 4.08
CA GLU A 47 15.11 -5.55 4.89
C GLU A 47 15.69 -4.21 4.44
N PHE A 48 15.75 -3.96 3.13
CA PHE A 48 16.17 -2.68 2.60
C PHE A 48 15.18 -1.57 2.94
N LEU A 49 13.88 -1.76 2.68
CA LEU A 49 12.86 -0.73 2.89
C LEU A 49 12.71 -0.35 4.37
N GLU A 50 12.70 -1.35 5.26
CA GLU A 50 12.62 -1.17 6.71
C GLU A 50 13.81 -0.38 7.25
N LYS A 51 15.00 -0.52 6.63
CA LYS A 51 16.19 0.25 6.99
C LYS A 51 16.22 1.66 6.39
N HIS A 52 15.82 1.82 5.13
CA HIS A 52 16.08 3.07 4.38
C HIS A 52 14.92 4.05 4.38
N LEU A 53 13.65 3.60 4.43
CA LEU A 53 12.52 4.53 4.49
C LEU A 53 12.57 5.43 5.75
N PRO A 54 12.93 4.93 6.95
CA PRO A 54 13.04 5.80 8.12
C PRO A 54 14.11 6.89 8.00
N LEU A 55 15.19 6.64 7.25
CA LEU A 55 16.22 7.65 6.96
C LEU A 55 15.69 8.81 6.12
N GLU A 56 14.63 8.55 5.34
CA GLU A 56 13.90 9.54 4.55
C GLU A 56 12.72 10.16 5.31
N GLY A 57 12.58 9.87 6.62
CA GLY A 57 11.47 10.34 7.44
C GLY A 57 10.16 9.57 7.25
N ILE A 58 10.20 8.40 6.60
CA ILE A 58 9.02 7.59 6.27
C ILE A 58 9.01 6.33 7.13
N LEU A 59 7.99 6.17 7.96
CA LEU A 59 7.80 4.97 8.78
C LEU A 59 7.46 3.77 7.88
N TYR A 60 8.01 2.61 8.21
CA TYR A 60 7.72 1.36 7.51
C TYR A 60 6.86 0.44 8.38
N PHE A 61 5.76 -0.07 7.81
CA PHE A 61 4.91 -1.07 8.43
C PHE A 61 4.71 -2.25 7.48
N TYR A 62 4.70 -3.46 8.02
CA TYR A 62 4.43 -4.67 7.23
C TYR A 62 3.10 -5.29 7.63
N LEU A 63 2.16 -5.35 6.69
CA LEU A 63 0.83 -5.99 6.83
C LEU A 63 0.62 -7.08 5.78
N GLY A 64 1.69 -7.66 5.23
CA GLY A 64 1.58 -8.74 4.23
C GLY A 64 0.98 -10.03 4.78
N LYS A 65 1.08 -10.27 6.10
CA LYS A 65 0.43 -11.41 6.76
C LYS A 65 -1.09 -11.28 6.68
N GLU A 66 -1.63 -10.09 6.94
CA GLU A 66 -3.06 -9.81 6.97
C GLU A 66 -3.60 -9.51 5.57
N LEU A 67 -2.92 -8.66 4.80
CA LEU A 67 -3.43 -8.07 3.55
C LEU A 67 -2.74 -8.58 2.28
N GLY A 68 -1.77 -9.50 2.41
CA GLY A 68 -1.05 -10.12 1.29
C GLY A 68 -1.91 -10.74 0.19
N GLY A 69 -1.52 -10.53 -1.07
CA GLY A 69 -2.26 -11.02 -2.25
C GLY A 69 -2.28 -12.55 -2.46
N PHE A 70 -1.28 -13.28 -1.95
CA PHE A 70 -1.22 -14.73 -2.06
C PHE A 70 -2.10 -15.39 -0.99
N ARG A 71 -3.22 -15.98 -1.43
CA ARG A 71 -4.26 -16.57 -0.57
C ARG A 71 -4.82 -17.86 -1.16
N LYS A 72 -4.86 -18.91 -0.35
CA LYS A 72 -5.56 -20.16 -0.69
C LYS A 72 -7.06 -19.85 -0.79
N GLY A 73 -7.69 -20.21 -1.91
CA GLY A 73 -9.10 -19.89 -2.18
C GLY A 73 -9.36 -18.49 -2.78
N GLY A 74 -8.29 -17.72 -3.07
CA GLY A 74 -8.39 -16.43 -3.74
C GLY A 74 -8.71 -15.26 -2.79
N TYR A 75 -8.48 -14.03 -3.28
CA TYR A 75 -8.56 -12.83 -2.46
C TYR A 75 -10.00 -12.46 -2.06
N ALA A 76 -11.00 -12.80 -2.89
CA ALA A 76 -12.40 -12.55 -2.59
C ALA A 76 -12.91 -13.36 -1.37
N ALA A 77 -12.43 -14.60 -1.21
CA ALA A 77 -12.69 -15.39 -0.01
C ALA A 77 -11.97 -14.79 1.20
N HIS A 78 -10.70 -14.37 1.01
CA HIS A 78 -9.89 -13.74 2.06
C HIS A 78 -10.52 -12.47 2.63
N ARG A 79 -11.17 -11.63 1.80
CA ARG A 79 -11.89 -10.41 2.25
C ARG A 79 -12.91 -10.68 3.38
N ARG A 80 -13.48 -11.88 3.42
CA ARG A 80 -14.50 -12.26 4.41
C ARG A 80 -13.89 -12.75 5.73
N SER A 81 -12.58 -12.93 5.79
CA SER A 81 -11.88 -13.46 6.96
C SER A 81 -11.66 -12.41 8.04
N GLU A 82 -11.63 -12.84 9.30
CA GLU A 82 -11.25 -12.00 10.44
C GLU A 82 -9.82 -11.46 10.32
N LEU A 83 -8.94 -12.21 9.66
CA LEU A 83 -7.56 -11.79 9.41
C LEU A 83 -7.50 -10.56 8.48
N PHE A 84 -8.32 -10.54 7.43
CA PHE A 84 -8.42 -9.39 6.55
C PHE A 84 -8.97 -8.16 7.27
N LYS A 85 -10.07 -8.33 8.03
CA LYS A 85 -10.68 -7.23 8.82
C LYS A 85 -9.67 -6.59 9.77
N ARG A 86 -8.90 -7.40 10.50
CA ARG A 86 -7.81 -6.92 11.38
C ARG A 86 -6.75 -6.14 10.60
N GLY A 87 -6.39 -6.61 9.41
CA GLY A 87 -5.44 -5.90 8.54
C GLY A 87 -5.94 -4.52 8.12
N ILE A 88 -7.21 -4.42 7.76
CA ILE A 88 -7.85 -3.15 7.39
C ILE A 88 -7.87 -2.20 8.59
N GLU A 89 -8.29 -2.67 9.76
CA GLU A 89 -8.30 -1.86 10.99
C GLU A 89 -6.90 -1.36 11.36
N GLN A 90 -5.87 -2.19 11.21
CA GLN A 90 -4.49 -1.79 11.44
C GLN A 90 -4.02 -0.73 10.43
N LEU A 91 -4.38 -0.90 9.14
CA LEU A 91 -4.08 0.08 8.09
C LEU A 91 -4.78 1.42 8.36
N GLU A 92 -6.06 1.41 8.72
CA GLU A 92 -6.82 2.60 9.10
C GLU A 92 -6.19 3.31 10.31
N ARG A 93 -5.74 2.55 11.32
CA ARG A 93 -5.09 3.11 12.51
C ARG A 93 -3.81 3.87 12.16
N VAL A 94 -2.97 3.33 11.28
CA VAL A 94 -1.76 4.02 10.81
C VAL A 94 -2.14 5.28 10.03
N ALA A 95 -3.09 5.17 9.11
CA ALA A 95 -3.51 6.27 8.24
C ALA A 95 -4.25 7.41 8.95
N ARG A 96 -4.88 7.14 10.11
CA ARG A 96 -5.46 8.19 10.96
C ARG A 96 -4.42 9.02 11.69
N GLN A 97 -3.21 8.49 11.89
CA GLN A 97 -2.14 9.18 12.61
C GLN A 97 -1.17 9.90 11.67
N ARG A 98 -1.01 9.40 10.44
CA ARG A 98 0.03 9.80 9.50
C ARG A 98 -0.49 9.74 8.07
N LYS A 99 -0.07 10.67 7.22
CA LYS A 99 -0.37 10.55 5.78
C LYS A 99 0.31 9.29 5.23
N SER A 100 -0.50 8.31 4.84
CA SER A 100 -0.03 6.94 4.60
C SER A 100 -0.22 6.49 3.17
N VAL A 101 0.70 5.63 2.71
CA VAL A 101 0.58 4.86 1.47
C VAL A 101 0.62 3.37 1.80
N PHE A 102 -0.17 2.54 1.11
CA PHE A 102 0.07 1.09 1.07
C PHE A 102 0.50 0.65 -0.31
N PHE A 103 1.35 -0.39 -0.38
CA PHE A 103 1.96 -0.78 -1.64
C PHE A 103 2.10 -2.28 -1.84
N CYS A 104 2.18 -2.67 -3.11
CA CYS A 104 2.54 -4.02 -3.53
C CYS A 104 3.45 -3.98 -4.77
N SER A 105 3.81 -5.15 -5.32
CA SER A 105 4.75 -5.24 -6.44
C SER A 105 4.16 -4.83 -7.80
N GLU A 106 2.86 -4.98 -8.02
CA GLU A 106 2.21 -4.66 -9.31
C GLU A 106 2.05 -3.15 -9.48
N ARG A 107 2.31 -2.61 -10.68
CA ARG A 107 2.18 -1.18 -11.00
C ARG A 107 0.72 -0.73 -10.90
N PHE A 108 -0.17 -1.47 -11.55
CA PHE A 108 -1.56 -1.06 -11.75
C PHE A 108 -2.50 -1.66 -10.70
N PRO A 109 -3.24 -0.84 -9.94
CA PRO A 109 -4.05 -1.33 -8.82
C PRO A 109 -5.16 -2.30 -9.26
N TRP A 110 -5.76 -2.10 -10.44
CA TRP A 110 -6.81 -2.98 -10.97
C TRP A 110 -6.34 -4.39 -11.35
N ARG A 111 -5.02 -4.62 -11.42
CA ARG A 111 -4.41 -5.93 -11.74
C ARG A 111 -3.95 -6.71 -10.50
N CYS A 112 -4.08 -6.15 -9.30
CA CYS A 112 -3.59 -6.77 -8.08
C CYS A 112 -4.58 -6.68 -6.93
N HIS A 113 -4.16 -7.19 -5.77
CA HIS A 113 -5.00 -7.23 -4.59
C HIS A 113 -5.26 -5.84 -3.97
N ARG A 114 -4.48 -4.82 -4.33
CA ARG A 114 -4.71 -3.44 -3.85
C ARG A 114 -6.10 -2.92 -4.20
N ARG A 115 -6.72 -3.38 -5.30
CA ARG A 115 -8.11 -2.99 -5.63
C ARG A 115 -9.11 -3.41 -4.55
N TRP A 116 -8.97 -4.62 -4.01
CA TRP A 116 -9.88 -5.17 -3.02
C TRP A 116 -9.72 -4.49 -1.65
N ILE A 117 -8.48 -4.12 -1.30
CA ILE A 117 -8.19 -3.30 -0.12
C ILE A 117 -8.80 -1.90 -0.30
N ALA A 118 -8.62 -1.30 -1.49
CA ALA A 118 -9.18 0.01 -1.80
C ALA A 118 -10.71 0.03 -1.75
N GLU A 119 -11.37 -0.96 -2.35
CA GLU A 119 -12.83 -1.14 -2.28
C GLU A 119 -13.32 -1.19 -0.84
N GLU A 120 -12.72 -2.03 0.00
CA GLU A 120 -13.10 -2.12 1.42
C GLU A 120 -12.91 -0.79 2.17
N LEU A 121 -11.79 -0.09 1.93
CA LEU A 121 -11.56 1.22 2.54
C LEU A 121 -12.58 2.27 2.08
N MET A 122 -12.97 2.24 0.79
CA MET A 122 -13.98 3.13 0.23
C MET A 122 -15.36 2.85 0.81
N GLU A 123 -15.75 1.59 0.97
CA GLU A 123 -16.97 1.16 1.67
C GLU A 123 -16.98 1.68 3.12
N ARG A 124 -15.82 1.80 3.76
CA ARG A 124 -15.62 2.36 5.11
C ARG A 124 -15.48 3.89 5.15
N GLY A 125 -15.69 4.58 4.03
CA GLY A 125 -15.73 6.04 3.97
C GLY A 125 -14.39 6.73 3.74
N TRP A 126 -13.33 5.99 3.39
CA TRP A 126 -12.07 6.58 2.95
C TRP A 126 -12.11 7.01 1.49
N GLU A 127 -11.28 7.98 1.15
CA GLU A 127 -10.92 8.27 -0.22
C GLU A 127 -9.56 7.62 -0.53
N VAL A 128 -9.54 6.72 -1.51
CA VAL A 128 -8.34 5.98 -1.88
C VAL A 128 -7.76 6.53 -3.18
N ILE A 129 -6.53 7.03 -3.12
CA ILE A 129 -5.85 7.66 -4.26
C ILE A 129 -4.68 6.79 -4.70
N HIS A 130 -4.72 6.29 -5.93
CA HIS A 130 -3.63 5.47 -6.49
C HIS A 130 -2.62 6.36 -7.21
N ILE A 131 -1.40 6.45 -6.67
CA ILE A 131 -0.28 7.14 -7.30
C ILE A 131 0.21 6.29 -8.47
N LEU A 132 0.11 6.85 -9.68
CA LEU A 132 0.66 6.24 -10.89
C LEU A 132 1.99 6.87 -11.24
N GLU A 133 2.07 8.19 -11.36
CA GLU A 133 3.33 8.94 -11.58
C GLU A 133 3.27 10.26 -10.81
N GLU A 134 4.32 11.06 -10.91
CA GLU A 134 4.30 12.43 -10.41
C GLU A 134 3.21 13.23 -11.16
N GLY A 135 2.33 13.89 -10.40
CA GLY A 135 1.19 14.61 -10.96
C GLY A 135 0.09 13.72 -11.59
N ARG A 136 0.24 12.38 -11.59
CA ARG A 136 -0.73 11.47 -12.20
C ARG A 136 -1.24 10.45 -11.19
N VAL A 137 -2.51 10.59 -10.83
CA VAL A 137 -3.22 9.64 -9.96
C VAL A 137 -4.38 8.96 -10.68
N TRP A 138 -4.78 7.81 -10.18
CA TRP A 138 -6.05 7.17 -10.49
C TRP A 138 -6.91 7.08 -9.23
N ILE A 139 -8.14 7.55 -9.32
CA ILE A 139 -9.13 7.48 -8.25
C ILE A 139 -10.23 6.53 -8.74
N PRO A 140 -10.54 5.44 -8.01
CA PRO A 140 -11.61 4.53 -8.41
C PRO A 140 -12.93 5.31 -8.44
N LYS A 141 -13.69 5.16 -9.53
CA LYS A 141 -15.09 5.59 -9.53
C LYS A 141 -15.87 4.53 -8.74
N GLY A 142 -16.57 4.98 -7.71
CA GLY A 142 -17.48 4.13 -6.93
C GLY A 142 -18.60 3.56 -7.78
#